data_AF-A0A3D0X9G3-F1
#
_entry.id   AF-A0A3D0X9G3-F1
#
_cell.length_a   1.000
_cell.length_b   1.000
_cell.length_c   1.000
_cell.angle_alpha   90.00
_cell.angle_beta   90.00
_cell.angle_gamma   90.00
#
_symmetry.space_group_name_H-M   'P 1'
#
loop_
_entity.id
_entity.type
_entity.pdbx_description
1 polymer ?
#
loop_
_entity_poly.entity_id
_entity_poly.type
_entity_poly.pdbx_seq_one_letter_code
_entity_poly.pdbx_strand_id
1 'polypeptide(L)'
;MKNVYIGYVSDSSRLNDDGFEYVSDIDNIKISAKTANESCLKYVIKKLEGKNERLDKIIFLCTPQVKEHKITEYLKNSTEQLSECTIVEIDTHMDLDVYTEIPKILNHIDDSDRLYMDMTGGIRAATIPLMLVSYYLQRRGNEIAGEIYSTLDNGKKSGSIKSNTTNRDIIRLISGIDEFATSAKVGTLQSVLSDEQDPDIINLLDSMKSFSESIILGQTNLVDENLLNLNNGISALQNKTDSLDARVALMQSMLPVIKNKFFYTDKNEINTVSTIRWCVDNGFLQQALTLYTEKMPDVIMNNNWLEYTGDKSKIKHQSFESINYCILYRELIQSPKMLRTPQATQIADPISLFRSIITPVGECDSDIFKKAEIRKAKKSYPEFTEAIEVMEELDNKCGDLVTLRRKVQTQRVRCYSKDKKIQEIWNDALKTTFRNVWQCTANDFITHVLEAAGILYEASDKDPGEDEPNRFESQCSCIDSMTDTWNENMEFVSHIDLDVLKHILIHYCYMKNLRNKINHANDYGSITDTTKDILLKYGLSTSFTFDDISKDIITSTDYIESKL
;
A
#
# COMPACT_ATOMS: atom_id res chain seq x y z
N MET A 1 34.32 23.43 3.39
CA MET A 1 33.05 24.16 3.50
C MET A 1 33.36 25.64 3.57
N LYS A 2 32.92 26.43 2.58
CA LYS A 2 33.12 27.89 2.57
C LYS A 2 31.91 28.58 3.18
N ASN A 3 32.13 29.72 3.81
CA ASN A 3 31.07 30.59 4.30
C ASN A 3 30.72 31.64 3.25
N VAL A 4 29.49 31.57 2.75
CA VAL A 4 29.02 32.43 1.67
C VAL A 4 27.87 33.31 2.17
N TYR A 5 28.03 34.63 2.02
CA TYR A 5 26.98 35.61 2.27
C TYR A 5 26.29 35.99 0.96
N ILE A 6 24.97 36.01 0.95
CA ILE A 6 24.18 36.43 -0.21
C ILE A 6 23.26 37.56 0.23
N GLY A 7 23.38 38.74 -0.36
CA GLY A 7 22.57 39.89 0.03
C GLY A 7 22.09 40.71 -1.16
N TYR A 8 20.92 41.31 -1.01
CA TYR A 8 20.37 42.26 -1.97
C TYR A 8 20.68 43.69 -1.54
N VAL A 9 21.31 44.46 -2.42
CA VAL A 9 21.69 45.85 -2.19
C VAL A 9 20.91 46.73 -3.15
N SER A 10 20.26 47.76 -2.63
CA SER A 10 19.45 48.70 -3.42
C SER A 10 19.69 50.16 -3.02
N ASP A 11 19.06 51.09 -3.74
CA ASP A 11 19.12 52.53 -3.38
C ASP A 11 18.47 52.85 -2.01
N SER A 12 17.65 51.94 -1.46
CA SER A 12 17.13 52.10 -0.10
C SER A 12 18.22 51.98 0.99
N SER A 13 19.42 51.50 0.63
CA SER A 13 20.58 51.36 1.51
C SER A 13 21.38 52.66 1.65
N ARG A 14 20.71 53.82 1.75
CA ARG A 14 21.37 55.14 1.83
C ARG A 14 22.32 55.21 3.04
N LEU A 15 23.54 55.69 2.79
CA LEU A 15 24.55 55.92 3.81
C LEU A 15 24.08 57.01 4.77
N ASN A 16 24.01 56.68 6.06
CA ASN A 16 23.79 57.68 7.11
C ASN A 16 25.11 57.99 7.81
N ASP A 17 25.53 59.26 7.76
CA ASP A 17 26.82 59.69 8.28
C ASP A 17 26.97 59.46 9.79
N ASP A 18 25.85 59.55 10.53
CA ASP A 18 25.82 59.44 11.99
C ASP A 18 25.79 57.99 12.51
N GLY A 19 25.63 56.99 11.63
CA GLY A 19 25.51 55.58 12.01
C GLY A 19 24.24 55.23 12.81
N PHE A 20 23.98 53.92 12.92
CA PHE A 20 22.91 53.32 13.69
C PHE A 20 23.45 52.17 14.53
N GLU A 21 22.88 51.99 15.72
CA GLU A 21 23.13 50.82 16.56
C GLU A 21 22.04 49.77 16.32
N TYR A 22 22.44 48.59 15.89
CA TYR A 22 21.57 47.43 15.72
C TYR A 22 21.80 46.43 16.82
N VAL A 23 20.71 45.89 17.38
CA VAL A 23 20.76 44.77 18.32
C VAL A 23 20.12 43.55 17.66
N SER A 24 20.81 42.42 17.69
CA SER A 24 20.27 41.16 17.22
C SER A 24 19.25 40.62 18.21
N ASP A 25 18.01 40.41 17.76
CA ASP A 25 16.96 39.77 18.56
C ASP A 25 17.22 38.26 18.76
N ILE A 26 18.22 37.71 18.06
CA ILE A 26 18.58 36.29 18.07
C ILE A 26 19.48 35.97 19.26
N ASP A 27 20.46 36.84 19.53
CA ASP A 27 21.58 36.57 20.46
C ASP A 27 22.09 37.83 21.19
N ASN A 28 21.36 38.96 21.09
CA ASN A 28 21.70 40.25 21.70
C ASN A 28 23.05 40.84 21.27
N ILE A 29 23.63 40.37 20.16
CA ILE A 29 24.84 40.97 19.58
C ILE A 29 24.54 42.39 19.09
N LYS A 30 25.36 43.34 19.55
CA LYS A 30 25.33 44.74 19.10
C LYS A 30 26.25 44.98 17.91
N ILE A 31 25.76 45.71 16.92
CA ILE A 31 26.45 46.07 15.67
C ILE A 31 26.24 47.55 15.37
N SER A 32 27.34 48.26 15.12
CA SER A 32 27.32 49.63 14.63
C SER A 32 27.46 49.65 13.11
N ALA A 33 26.52 50.28 12.41
CA ALA A 33 26.47 50.29 10.95
C ALA A 33 25.80 51.57 10.40
N LYS A 34 26.23 52.03 9.23
CA LYS A 34 25.64 53.19 8.52
C LYS A 34 24.48 52.80 7.61
N THR A 35 24.36 51.52 7.27
CA THR A 35 23.28 50.97 6.46
C THR A 35 22.75 49.67 7.06
N ALA A 36 21.52 49.30 6.70
CA ALA A 36 20.91 48.06 7.16
C ALA A 36 21.58 46.80 6.55
N ASN A 37 22.13 46.88 5.33
CA ASN A 37 22.91 45.76 4.78
C ASN A 37 24.24 45.59 5.50
N GLU A 38 24.90 46.69 5.87
CA GLU A 38 26.14 46.64 6.66
C GLU A 38 25.92 45.99 8.02
N SER A 39 24.79 46.24 8.69
CA SER A 39 24.51 45.60 9.98
C SER A 39 24.38 44.09 9.88
N CYS A 40 23.68 43.57 8.86
CA CYS A 40 23.57 42.13 8.61
C CYS A 40 24.94 41.51 8.25
N LEU A 41 25.72 42.16 7.39
CA LEU A 41 27.05 41.69 7.01
C LEU A 41 27.99 41.60 8.22
N LYS A 42 28.07 42.69 9.02
CA LYS A 42 28.89 42.73 10.24
C LYS A 42 28.40 41.75 11.31
N TYR A 43 27.09 41.52 11.40
CA TYR A 43 26.53 40.51 12.29
C TYR A 43 27.02 39.10 11.94
N VAL A 44 26.94 38.70 10.67
CA VAL A 44 27.42 37.39 10.22
C VAL A 44 28.92 37.23 10.49
N ILE A 45 29.71 38.26 10.17
CA ILE A 45 31.15 38.31 10.46
C ILE A 45 31.43 38.04 11.95
N LYS A 46 30.78 38.79 12.84
CA LYS A 46 30.97 38.66 14.29
C LYS A 46 30.54 37.28 14.81
N LYS A 47 29.49 36.70 14.24
CA LYS A 47 29.04 35.33 14.56
C LYS A 47 30.06 34.27 14.15
N LEU A 48 30.70 34.46 13.00
CA LEU A 48 31.76 33.58 12.50
C LEU A 48 33.03 33.71 13.35
N GLU A 49 33.43 34.93 13.71
CA GLU A 49 34.57 35.18 14.61
C GLU A 49 34.40 34.48 15.96
N GLY A 50 33.19 34.51 16.53
CA GLY A 50 32.86 33.79 17.76
C GLY A 50 33.04 32.26 17.67
N LYS A 51 33.06 31.71 16.45
CA LYS A 51 33.34 30.29 16.16
C LYS A 51 34.77 30.05 15.66
N ASN A 52 35.62 31.07 15.64
CA ASN A 52 36.94 31.05 15.02
C ASN A 52 36.90 30.69 13.52
N GLU A 53 35.83 31.12 12.84
CA GLU A 53 35.59 30.97 11.41
C GLU A 53 35.60 32.35 10.74
N ARG A 54 35.65 32.39 9.41
CA ARG A 54 35.63 33.64 8.63
C ARG A 54 34.66 33.59 7.47
N LEU A 55 34.30 34.74 6.93
CA LEU A 55 33.51 34.82 5.70
C LEU A 55 34.43 34.66 4.48
N ASP A 56 34.13 33.72 3.58
CA ASP A 56 35.02 33.38 2.46
C ASP A 56 34.55 34.00 1.13
N LYS A 57 33.23 34.14 0.95
CA LYS A 57 32.63 34.70 -0.27
C LYS A 57 31.42 35.56 0.04
N ILE A 58 31.24 36.62 -0.75
CA ILE A 58 30.03 37.44 -0.77
C ILE A 58 29.49 37.49 -2.20
N ILE A 59 28.17 37.34 -2.32
CA ILE A 59 27.42 37.54 -3.55
C ILE A 59 26.45 38.69 -3.28
N PHE A 60 26.72 39.85 -3.88
CA PHE A 60 25.81 40.99 -3.85
C PHE A 60 24.97 41.03 -5.11
N LEU A 61 23.66 41.09 -4.93
CA LEU A 61 22.70 41.42 -5.98
C LEU A 61 22.50 42.93 -5.97
N CYS A 62 22.92 43.58 -7.03
CA CYS A 62 23.05 45.03 -7.09
C CYS A 62 22.06 45.62 -8.09
N THR A 63 21.16 46.49 -7.61
CA THR A 63 20.40 47.36 -8.51
C THR A 63 21.32 48.35 -9.23
N PRO A 64 20.93 48.88 -10.41
CA PRO A 64 21.75 49.86 -11.15
C PRO A 64 22.19 51.07 -10.31
N GLN A 65 21.32 51.57 -9.43
CA GLN A 65 21.50 52.76 -8.58
C GLN A 65 22.58 52.56 -7.52
N VAL A 66 22.83 51.32 -7.09
CA VAL A 66 23.90 50.98 -6.12
C VAL A 66 25.28 51.32 -6.67
N LYS A 67 25.48 51.20 -7.99
CA LYS A 67 26.73 51.58 -8.64
C LYS A 67 26.94 53.08 -8.66
N GLU A 68 25.89 53.85 -8.90
CA GLU A 68 25.94 55.32 -8.90
C GLU A 68 26.36 55.84 -7.52
N HIS A 69 25.83 55.22 -6.45
CA HIS A 69 26.09 55.63 -5.07
C HIS A 69 27.26 54.91 -4.39
N LYS A 70 28.00 54.06 -5.13
CA LYS A 70 29.18 53.33 -4.64
C LYS A 70 28.95 52.54 -3.33
N ILE A 71 27.73 52.05 -3.12
CA ILE A 71 27.36 51.41 -1.86
C ILE A 71 28.13 50.09 -1.67
N THR A 72 28.39 49.32 -2.73
CA THR A 72 29.23 48.12 -2.66
C THR A 72 30.68 48.44 -2.32
N GLU A 73 31.25 49.52 -2.87
CA GLU A 73 32.60 50.00 -2.54
C GLU A 73 32.70 50.35 -1.05
N TYR A 74 31.67 50.98 -0.49
CA TYR A 74 31.59 51.23 0.96
C TYR A 74 31.53 49.92 1.76
N LEU A 75 30.62 49.00 1.42
CA LEU A 75 30.45 47.74 2.16
C LEU A 75 31.73 46.90 2.14
N LYS A 76 32.42 46.85 1.00
CA LYS A 76 33.73 46.17 0.83
C LYS A 76 34.79 46.65 1.80
N ASN A 77 34.75 47.93 2.16
CA ASN A 77 35.71 48.58 3.04
C ASN A 77 35.19 48.75 4.49
N SER A 78 34.04 48.17 4.82
CA SER A 78 33.39 48.36 6.13
C SER A 78 34.09 47.60 7.27
N THR A 79 34.97 46.65 6.96
CA THR A 79 35.80 45.91 7.91
C THR A 79 37.02 45.29 7.22
N GLU A 80 38.14 45.18 7.93
CA GLU A 80 39.41 44.64 7.42
C GLU A 80 39.28 43.17 6.97
N GLN A 81 38.40 42.39 7.62
CA GLN A 81 38.19 40.98 7.29
C GLN A 81 37.70 40.75 5.84
N LEU A 82 37.02 41.74 5.25
CA LEU A 82 36.50 41.63 3.89
C LEU A 82 37.60 41.72 2.82
N SER A 83 38.79 42.21 3.17
CA SER A 83 39.91 42.31 2.24
C SER A 83 40.36 40.95 1.68
N GLU A 84 40.12 39.86 2.43
CA GLU A 84 40.45 38.49 2.03
C GLU A 84 39.24 37.70 1.48
N CYS A 85 38.08 38.35 1.37
CA CYS A 85 36.82 37.72 0.94
C CYS A 85 36.67 37.80 -0.59
N THR A 86 36.20 36.72 -1.22
CA THR A 86 35.87 36.76 -2.66
C THR A 86 34.52 37.45 -2.85
N ILE A 87 34.48 38.59 -3.54
CA ILE A 87 33.25 39.37 -3.71
C ILE A 87 32.78 39.32 -5.17
N VAL A 88 31.56 38.85 -5.36
CA VAL A 88 30.87 38.77 -6.64
C VAL A 88 29.72 39.77 -6.63
N GLU A 89 29.65 40.63 -7.64
CA GLU A 89 28.52 41.53 -7.87
C GLU A 89 27.72 41.00 -9.06
N ILE A 90 26.42 40.81 -8.86
CA ILE A 90 25.46 40.40 -9.88
C ILE A 90 24.51 41.56 -10.11
N ASP A 91 24.59 42.16 -11.29
CA ASP A 91 23.73 43.27 -11.67
C ASP A 91 22.31 42.80 -11.96
N THR A 92 21.31 43.42 -11.34
CA THR A 92 19.91 43.21 -11.70
C THR A 92 19.50 44.17 -12.81
N HIS A 93 18.75 43.69 -13.80
CA HIS A 93 18.34 44.51 -14.94
C HIS A 93 17.23 45.52 -14.60
N MET A 94 16.48 45.28 -13.51
CA MET A 94 15.48 46.18 -12.92
C MET A 94 15.47 46.02 -11.40
N ASP A 95 14.88 46.98 -10.67
CA ASP A 95 14.76 46.95 -9.20
C ASP A 95 14.00 45.72 -8.65
N LEU A 96 13.29 44.97 -9.51
CA LEU A 96 12.29 43.97 -9.11
C LEU A 96 12.55 42.54 -9.61
N ASP A 97 13.52 42.29 -10.51
CA ASP A 97 13.65 40.98 -11.18
C ASP A 97 14.89 40.20 -10.75
N VAL A 98 14.84 39.64 -9.54
CA VAL A 98 15.88 38.71 -9.06
C VAL A 98 15.73 37.33 -9.75
N TYR A 99 14.58 37.02 -10.35
CA TYR A 99 14.34 35.71 -10.97
C TYR A 99 15.26 35.47 -12.18
N THR A 100 15.53 36.49 -13.00
CA THR A 100 16.45 36.35 -14.15
C THR A 100 17.90 36.09 -13.72
N GLU A 101 18.25 36.47 -12.50
CA GLU A 101 19.62 36.40 -11.98
C GLU A 101 19.89 35.11 -11.20
N ILE A 102 18.86 34.30 -10.91
CA ILE A 102 19.00 33.02 -10.19
C ILE A 102 20.11 32.13 -10.78
N PRO A 103 20.22 31.90 -12.11
CA PRO A 103 21.29 31.08 -12.66
C PRO A 103 22.69 31.62 -12.34
N LYS A 104 22.86 32.95 -12.32
CA LYS A 104 24.15 33.57 -11.97
C LYS A 104 24.45 33.38 -10.49
N ILE A 105 23.46 33.52 -9.60
CA ILE A 105 23.62 33.23 -8.16
C ILE A 105 24.09 31.77 -7.97
N LEU A 106 23.39 30.82 -8.60
CA LEU A 106 23.65 29.39 -8.44
C LEU A 106 25.04 28.97 -8.96
N ASN A 107 25.52 29.59 -10.04
CA ASN A 107 26.86 29.34 -10.60
C ASN A 107 28.01 29.72 -9.64
N HIS A 108 27.72 30.48 -8.59
CA HIS A 108 28.71 30.88 -7.60
C HIS A 108 28.60 30.10 -6.28
N ILE A 109 27.78 29.05 -6.21
CA ILE A 109 27.53 28.27 -4.99
C ILE A 109 27.87 26.79 -5.21
N ASP A 110 28.82 26.30 -4.42
CA ASP A 110 29.24 24.90 -4.39
C ASP A 110 28.31 24.07 -3.47
N ASP A 111 28.18 22.75 -3.69
CA ASP A 111 27.29 21.87 -2.88
C ASP A 111 27.64 21.87 -1.38
N SER A 112 28.92 22.10 -1.06
CA SER A 112 29.45 22.09 0.32
C SER A 112 29.48 23.47 0.99
N ASP A 113 28.93 24.50 0.34
CA ASP A 113 28.92 25.86 0.87
C ASP A 113 27.87 26.01 1.98
N ARG A 114 28.25 26.75 3.04
CA ARG A 114 27.39 27.16 4.15
C ARG A 114 26.94 28.61 3.92
N LEU A 115 25.64 28.82 3.89
CA LEU A 115 25.02 30.02 3.35
C LEU A 115 24.42 30.90 4.44
N TYR A 116 24.65 32.20 4.32
CA TYR A 116 24.03 33.26 5.11
C TYR A 116 23.25 34.18 4.17
N MET A 117 21.92 34.17 4.29
CA MET A 117 21.02 34.92 3.41
C MET A 117 20.61 36.23 4.08
N ASP A 118 20.95 37.34 3.46
CA ASP A 118 20.52 38.68 3.85
C ASP A 118 19.29 39.11 3.04
N MET A 119 18.16 39.19 3.73
CA MET A 119 16.87 39.60 3.20
C MET A 119 16.62 41.11 3.43
N THR A 120 17.64 41.88 3.82
CA THR A 120 17.56 43.33 4.05
C THR A 120 17.52 44.13 2.74
N GLY A 121 16.88 45.31 2.77
CA GLY A 121 17.04 46.32 1.71
C GLY A 121 16.35 45.99 0.38
N GLY A 122 15.65 44.86 0.29
CA GLY A 122 14.86 44.48 -0.88
C GLY A 122 13.41 44.94 -0.77
N ILE A 123 12.87 45.48 -1.87
CA ILE A 123 11.42 45.44 -2.09
C ILE A 123 10.97 43.97 -2.13
N ARG A 124 9.71 43.70 -1.78
CA ARG A 124 9.21 42.31 -1.64
C ARG A 124 9.47 41.43 -2.87
N ALA A 125 9.53 42.01 -4.07
CA ALA A 125 9.83 41.26 -5.29
C ALA A 125 11.28 40.73 -5.36
N ALA A 126 12.21 41.26 -4.56
CA ALA A 126 13.60 40.78 -4.49
C ALA A 126 13.82 39.79 -3.33
N THR A 127 13.13 39.97 -2.20
CA THR A 127 13.27 39.09 -1.03
C THR A 127 12.59 37.74 -1.21
N ILE A 128 11.44 37.67 -1.90
CA ILE A 128 10.76 36.40 -2.19
C ILE A 128 11.64 35.46 -3.04
N PRO A 129 12.20 35.89 -4.18
CA PRO A 129 13.12 35.05 -4.95
C PRO A 129 14.31 34.54 -4.15
N LEU A 130 14.92 35.38 -3.30
CA LEU A 130 16.04 34.95 -2.46
C LEU A 130 15.63 33.91 -1.43
N MET A 131 14.44 34.04 -0.85
CA MET A 131 13.86 33.03 0.02
C MET A 131 13.62 31.70 -0.72
N LEU A 132 13.15 31.76 -1.98
CA LEU A 132 12.98 30.56 -2.82
C LEU A 132 14.33 29.92 -3.18
N VAL A 133 15.35 30.72 -3.49
CA VAL A 133 16.73 30.24 -3.74
C VAL A 133 17.30 29.57 -2.50
N SER A 134 17.13 30.17 -1.32
CA SER A 134 17.51 29.59 -0.04
C SER A 134 16.88 28.20 0.17
N TYR A 135 15.56 28.09 -0.06
CA TYR A 135 14.84 26.84 0.05
C TYR A 135 15.32 25.77 -0.95
N TYR A 136 15.59 26.16 -2.21
CA TYR A 136 16.16 25.27 -3.21
C TYR A 136 17.55 24.75 -2.81
N LEU A 137 18.44 25.65 -2.38
CA LEU A 137 19.81 25.31 -2.00
C LEU A 137 19.84 24.39 -0.78
N GLN A 138 18.92 24.58 0.17
CA GLN A 138 18.76 23.64 1.28
C GLN A 138 18.38 22.23 0.78
N ARG A 139 17.43 22.12 -0.17
CA ARG A 139 17.07 20.83 -0.79
C ARG A 139 18.20 20.20 -1.60
N ARG A 140 19.06 21.02 -2.20
CA ARG A 140 20.29 20.59 -2.88
C ARG A 140 21.30 19.97 -1.89
N GLY A 141 21.21 20.31 -0.61
CA GLY A 141 22.07 19.79 0.46
C GLY A 141 22.94 20.85 1.13
N ASN A 142 22.84 22.13 0.73
CA ASN A 142 23.58 23.22 1.36
C ASN A 142 23.07 23.50 2.78
N GLU A 143 23.98 23.88 3.68
CA GLU A 143 23.62 24.37 5.01
C GLU A 143 23.18 25.83 4.94
N ILE A 144 21.93 26.13 5.30
CA ILE A 144 21.45 27.51 5.48
C ILE A 144 21.67 27.92 6.94
N ALA A 145 22.83 28.51 7.24
CA ALA A 145 23.27 28.83 8.60
C ALA A 145 22.59 30.09 9.20
N GLY A 146 21.98 30.92 8.35
CA GLY A 146 21.19 32.05 8.81
C GLY A 146 20.43 32.71 7.68
N GLU A 147 19.18 33.08 7.95
CA GLU A 147 18.41 34.00 7.11
C GLU A 147 18.05 35.19 7.99
N ILE A 148 18.58 36.36 7.65
CA ILE A 148 18.52 37.53 8.52
C ILE A 148 18.04 38.74 7.74
N TYR A 149 17.44 39.70 8.45
CA TYR A 149 17.18 41.01 7.92
C TYR A 149 17.32 42.07 9.02
N SER A 150 17.72 43.26 8.64
CA SER A 150 17.76 44.42 9.53
C SER A 150 16.55 45.31 9.31
N THR A 151 15.97 45.81 10.40
CA THR A 151 14.92 46.85 10.38
C THR A 151 15.35 48.02 11.24
N LEU A 152 14.97 49.23 10.83
CA LEU A 152 15.14 50.44 11.63
C LEU A 152 13.93 50.65 12.54
N ASP A 153 14.17 51.17 13.73
CA ASP A 153 13.11 51.63 14.61
C ASP A 153 12.63 53.00 14.14
N ASN A 154 11.33 53.14 13.90
CA ASN A 154 10.74 54.39 13.43
C ASN A 154 11.11 55.56 14.36
N GLY A 155 11.79 56.57 13.79
CA GLY A 155 12.17 57.80 14.49
C GLY A 155 13.34 57.67 15.46
N LYS A 156 14.08 56.56 15.48
CA LYS A 156 15.26 56.37 16.36
C LYS A 156 16.52 56.08 15.56
N LYS A 157 17.69 56.35 16.16
CA LYS A 157 19.00 55.90 15.67
C LYS A 157 19.33 54.47 16.15
N SER A 158 18.33 53.61 16.17
CA SER A 158 18.45 52.20 16.55
C SER A 158 17.72 51.31 15.56
N GLY A 159 18.15 50.06 15.46
CA GLY A 159 17.48 49.03 14.68
C GLY A 159 17.62 47.66 15.34
N SER A 160 16.98 46.68 14.71
CA SER A 160 17.08 45.27 15.11
C SER A 160 17.50 44.40 13.94
N ILE A 161 18.34 43.41 14.22
CA ILE A 161 18.64 42.31 13.29
C ILE A 161 17.76 41.14 13.70
N LYS A 162 16.97 40.64 12.76
CA LYS A 162 15.96 39.62 13.01
C LYS A 162 16.22 38.38 12.16
N SER A 163 15.81 37.23 12.68
CA SER A 163 15.79 35.99 11.92
C SER A 163 14.56 35.94 11.00
N ASN A 164 14.72 35.40 9.81
CA ASN A 164 13.65 35.06 8.87
C ASN A 164 13.37 33.54 8.82
N THR A 165 13.98 32.76 9.71
CA THR A 165 13.89 31.28 9.70
C THR A 165 12.46 30.76 9.78
N THR A 166 11.56 31.42 10.52
CA THR A 166 10.15 31.02 10.65
C THR A 166 9.44 30.90 9.30
N ASN A 167 9.71 31.80 8.35
CA ASN A 167 9.08 31.75 7.02
C ASN A 167 9.52 30.51 6.24
N ARG A 168 10.81 30.18 6.31
CA ARG A 168 11.35 28.96 5.71
C ARG A 168 10.80 27.72 6.40
N ASP A 169 10.74 27.72 7.74
CA ASP A 169 10.26 26.57 8.51
C ASP A 169 8.78 26.30 8.22
N ILE A 170 7.96 27.33 7.99
CA ILE A 170 6.59 27.21 7.48
C ILE A 170 6.54 26.53 6.10
N ILE A 171 7.37 26.95 5.15
CA ILE A 171 7.42 26.33 3.80
C ILE A 171 7.85 24.87 3.91
N ARG A 172 8.85 24.57 4.75
CA ARG A 172 9.31 23.21 5.01
C ARG A 172 8.24 22.37 5.72
N LEU A 173 7.47 22.94 6.64
CA LEU A 173 6.34 22.27 7.29
C LEU A 173 5.28 21.87 6.26
N ILE A 174 4.87 22.79 5.39
CA ILE A 174 3.92 22.50 4.30
C ILE A 174 4.46 21.37 3.40
N SER A 175 5.75 21.46 3.05
CA SER A 175 6.40 20.47 2.19
C SER A 175 6.51 19.10 2.86
N GLY A 176 6.80 19.06 4.17
CA GLY A 176 6.89 17.83 4.94
C GLY A 176 5.52 17.16 5.11
N ILE A 177 4.46 17.96 5.24
CA ILE A 177 3.09 17.45 5.26
C ILE A 177 2.73 16.83 3.91
N ASP A 178 3.05 17.49 2.80
CA ASP A 178 2.81 16.96 1.46
C ASP A 178 3.65 15.70 1.18
N GLU A 179 4.92 15.70 1.60
CA GLU A 179 5.82 14.54 1.50
C GLU A 179 5.27 13.34 2.28
N PHE A 180 4.77 13.56 3.50
CA PHE A 180 4.13 12.51 4.27
C PHE A 180 2.84 12.05 3.56
N ALA A 181 1.98 12.97 3.15
CA ALA A 181 0.72 12.69 2.45
C ALA A 181 0.86 11.87 1.17
N THR A 182 1.99 11.98 0.47
CA THR A 182 2.21 11.35 -0.84
C THR A 182 3.15 10.15 -0.81
N SER A 183 4.02 10.04 0.21
CA SER A 183 5.05 9.00 0.25
C SER A 183 5.27 8.38 1.63
N ALA A 184 4.43 8.74 2.61
CA ALA A 184 4.57 8.39 4.02
C ALA A 184 5.90 8.81 4.66
N LYS A 185 6.76 9.60 4.00
CA LYS A 185 8.04 10.04 4.56
C LYS A 185 7.85 11.17 5.56
N VAL A 186 8.48 11.06 6.72
CA VAL A 186 8.32 11.99 7.85
C VAL A 186 9.56 12.87 8.10
N GLY A 187 10.68 12.60 7.41
CA GLY A 187 11.98 13.20 7.72
C GLY A 187 12.00 14.74 7.71
N THR A 188 11.31 15.37 6.75
CA THR A 188 11.20 16.83 6.71
C THR A 188 10.46 17.38 7.93
N LEU A 189 9.37 16.74 8.36
CA LEU A 189 8.62 17.16 9.55
C LEU A 189 9.42 17.01 10.83
N GLN A 190 10.11 15.88 10.99
CA GLN A 190 11.00 15.66 12.12
C GLN A 190 12.11 16.70 12.19
N SER A 191 12.67 17.10 11.04
CA SER A 191 13.71 18.14 11.00
C SER A 191 13.19 19.55 11.31
N VAL A 192 11.96 19.88 10.93
CA VAL A 192 11.38 21.23 11.15
C VAL A 192 10.89 21.43 12.59
N LEU A 193 10.47 20.34 13.24
CA LEU A 193 9.91 20.33 14.59
C LEU A 193 10.87 19.68 15.60
N SER A 194 12.16 19.57 15.28
CA SER A 194 13.14 18.89 16.14
C SER A 194 13.40 19.60 17.47
N ASP A 195 13.14 20.89 17.53
CA ASP A 195 13.27 21.72 18.72
C ASP A 195 12.01 21.71 19.61
N GLU A 196 10.88 21.22 19.09
CA GLU A 196 9.63 21.14 19.84
C GLU A 196 9.74 20.16 21.02
N GLN A 197 9.24 20.59 22.18
CA GLN A 197 9.22 19.78 23.41
C GLN A 197 7.81 19.29 23.77
N ASP A 198 6.81 19.65 22.95
CA ASP A 198 5.43 19.27 23.17
C ASP A 198 5.27 17.74 22.98
N PRO A 199 4.86 17.01 24.03
CA PRO A 199 4.69 15.56 23.95
C PRO A 199 3.71 15.13 22.87
N ASP A 200 2.66 15.92 22.58
CA ASP A 200 1.67 15.55 21.56
C ASP A 200 2.27 15.62 20.15
N ILE A 201 3.15 16.59 19.90
CA ILE A 201 3.88 16.73 18.63
C ILE A 201 4.88 15.60 18.48
N ILE A 202 5.65 15.31 19.52
CA ILE A 202 6.65 14.24 19.52
C ILE A 202 5.97 12.89 19.26
N ASN A 203 4.89 12.59 19.99
CA ASN A 203 4.14 11.34 19.85
C ASN A 203 3.51 11.20 18.45
N LEU A 204 3.02 12.30 17.86
CA LEU A 204 2.49 12.29 16.51
C LEU A 204 3.60 11.98 15.49
N LEU A 205 4.76 12.65 15.58
CA LEU A 205 5.89 12.40 14.68
C LEU A 205 6.41 10.96 14.77
N ASP A 206 6.45 10.39 15.98
CA ASP A 206 6.83 8.99 16.19
C ASP A 206 5.78 8.03 15.61
N SER A 207 4.48 8.32 15.79
CA SER A 207 3.41 7.52 15.21
C SER A 207 3.43 7.56 13.67
N MET A 208 3.68 8.73 13.09
CA MET A 208 3.88 8.91 11.64
C MET A 208 5.06 8.08 11.14
N LYS A 209 6.17 8.06 11.89
CA LYS A 209 7.35 7.26 11.57
C LYS A 209 7.05 5.75 11.62
N SER A 210 6.46 5.27 12.71
CA SER A 210 6.14 3.84 12.87
C SER A 210 5.15 3.35 11.80
N PHE A 211 4.16 4.18 11.46
CA PHE A 211 3.25 3.90 10.35
C PHE A 211 4.01 3.84 9.00
N SER A 212 4.86 4.84 8.72
CA SER A 212 5.70 4.87 7.51
C SER A 212 6.53 3.59 7.36
N GLU A 213 7.23 3.20 8.41
CA GLU A 213 8.06 1.99 8.43
C GLU A 213 7.22 0.74 8.19
N SER A 214 6.02 0.67 8.76
CA SER A 214 5.11 -0.48 8.56
C SER A 214 4.68 -0.64 7.11
N ILE A 215 4.36 0.47 6.43
CA ILE A 215 3.94 0.45 5.03
C ILE A 215 5.12 0.22 4.09
N ILE A 216 6.23 0.93 4.29
CA ILE A 216 7.41 0.84 3.41
C ILE A 216 8.10 -0.53 3.54
N LEU A 217 8.23 -1.06 4.76
CA LEU A 217 8.88 -2.35 5.02
C LEU A 217 7.91 -3.54 4.87
N GLY A 218 6.62 -3.29 4.62
CA GLY A 218 5.61 -4.34 4.49
C GLY A 218 5.35 -5.12 5.79
N GLN A 219 5.54 -4.49 6.96
CA GLN A 219 5.28 -5.10 8.26
C GLN A 219 3.78 -5.02 8.59
N THR A 220 2.98 -5.75 7.82
CA THR A 220 1.51 -5.69 7.90
C THR A 220 1.00 -6.00 9.31
N ASN A 221 1.65 -6.89 10.06
CA ASN A 221 1.28 -7.24 11.43
C ASN A 221 1.25 -6.05 12.40
N LEU A 222 2.00 -4.97 12.13
CA LEU A 222 2.04 -3.76 12.97
C LEU A 222 1.11 -2.64 12.48
N VAL A 223 0.48 -2.80 11.31
CA VAL A 223 -0.29 -1.73 10.67
C VAL A 223 -1.46 -1.29 11.54
N ASP A 224 -2.22 -2.22 12.13
CA ASP A 224 -3.43 -1.85 12.89
C ASP A 224 -3.10 -1.03 14.14
N GLU A 225 -2.06 -1.44 14.89
CA GLU A 225 -1.57 -0.69 16.06
C GLU A 225 -1.04 0.69 15.65
N ASN A 226 -0.23 0.75 14.59
CA ASN A 226 0.35 2.01 14.13
C ASN A 226 -0.70 2.95 13.55
N LEU A 227 -1.74 2.43 12.90
CA LEU A 227 -2.90 3.20 12.47
C LEU A 227 -3.68 3.78 13.64
N LEU A 228 -3.91 2.99 14.69
CA LEU A 228 -4.56 3.46 15.91
C LEU A 228 -3.73 4.57 16.58
N ASN A 229 -2.42 4.37 16.71
CA ASN A 229 -1.52 5.36 17.30
C ASN A 229 -1.47 6.65 16.49
N LEU A 230 -1.43 6.55 15.15
CA LEU A 230 -1.49 7.71 14.27
C LEU A 230 -2.82 8.47 14.39
N ASN A 231 -3.95 7.77 14.36
CA ASN A 231 -5.28 8.36 14.58
C ASN A 231 -5.35 9.11 15.93
N ASN A 232 -4.85 8.49 17.00
CA ASN A 232 -4.82 9.06 18.34
C ASN A 232 -3.93 10.31 18.40
N GLY A 233 -2.72 10.25 17.82
CA GLY A 233 -1.79 11.38 17.77
C GLY A 233 -2.37 12.57 17.00
N ILE A 234 -3.02 12.31 15.86
CA ILE A 234 -3.70 13.36 15.08
C ILE A 234 -4.82 13.98 15.93
N SER A 235 -5.66 13.16 16.57
CA SER A 235 -6.78 13.64 17.37
C SER A 235 -6.35 14.43 18.60
N ALA A 236 -5.27 14.01 19.26
CA ALA A 236 -4.67 14.72 20.39
C ALA A 236 -4.21 16.12 19.97
N LEU A 237 -3.46 16.22 18.88
CA LEU A 237 -2.98 17.51 18.39
C LEU A 237 -4.12 18.40 17.87
N GLN A 238 -5.16 17.84 17.23
CA GLN A 238 -6.33 18.59 16.77
C GLN A 238 -7.12 19.25 17.92
N ASN A 239 -7.22 18.59 19.07
CA ASN A 239 -8.00 19.07 20.21
C ASN A 239 -7.22 20.03 21.12
N LYS A 240 -5.94 20.30 20.81
CA LYS A 240 -5.09 21.16 21.62
C LYS A 240 -5.43 22.64 21.40
N THR A 241 -5.77 23.34 22.48
CA THR A 241 -6.18 24.76 22.46
C THR A 241 -5.17 25.73 23.06
N ASP A 242 -4.11 25.23 23.69
CA ASP A 242 -3.13 26.07 24.40
C ASP A 242 -2.07 26.67 23.48
N SER A 243 -1.62 27.88 23.82
CA SER A 243 -0.55 28.70 23.18
C SER A 243 0.14 28.08 21.96
N LEU A 244 -0.43 28.34 20.78
CA LEU A 244 0.07 27.81 19.52
C LEU A 244 1.18 28.69 18.95
N ASP A 245 2.41 28.16 18.91
CA ASP A 245 3.40 28.57 17.91
C ASP A 245 2.74 28.51 16.52
N ALA A 246 3.03 29.49 15.65
CA ALA A 246 2.58 29.52 14.27
C ALA A 246 2.86 28.21 13.51
N ARG A 247 3.98 27.52 13.81
CA ARG A 247 4.28 26.19 13.24
C ARG A 247 3.22 25.17 13.65
N VAL A 248 2.87 25.13 14.94
CA VAL A 248 1.91 24.17 15.50
C VAL A 248 0.49 24.49 15.04
N ALA A 249 0.09 25.77 15.03
CA ALA A 249 -1.20 26.20 14.49
C ALA A 249 -1.36 25.80 13.02
N LEU A 250 -0.30 25.98 12.22
CA LEU A 250 -0.33 25.58 10.82
C LEU A 250 -0.41 24.06 10.68
N MET A 251 0.38 23.31 11.46
CA MET A 251 0.32 21.84 11.48
C MET A 251 -1.10 21.36 11.78
N GLN A 252 -1.74 21.88 12.84
CA GLN A 252 -3.13 21.57 13.19
C GLN A 252 -4.11 21.84 12.03
N SER A 253 -3.98 23.00 11.38
CA SER A 253 -4.85 23.38 10.25
C SER A 253 -4.68 22.46 9.04
N MET A 254 -3.54 21.79 8.92
CA MET A 254 -3.22 20.89 7.82
C MET A 254 -3.45 19.40 8.16
N LEU A 255 -3.68 19.04 9.43
CA LEU A 255 -4.06 17.66 9.81
C LEU A 255 -5.31 17.18 9.05
N PRO A 256 -6.36 17.99 8.82
CA PRO A 256 -7.47 17.60 7.95
C PRO A 256 -7.05 17.31 6.50
N VAL A 257 -6.01 17.99 5.99
CA VAL A 257 -5.48 17.74 4.63
C VAL A 257 -4.77 16.39 4.58
N ILE A 258 -3.99 16.06 5.60
CA ILE A 258 -3.43 14.71 5.77
C ILE A 258 -4.57 13.70 5.82
N LYS A 259 -5.63 14.01 6.58
CA LYS A 259 -6.78 13.12 6.68
C LYS A 259 -7.43 12.84 5.33
N ASN A 260 -7.74 13.88 4.57
CA ASN A 260 -8.40 13.74 3.27
C ASN A 260 -7.51 13.07 2.20
N LYS A 261 -6.18 13.29 2.24
CA LYS A 261 -5.26 12.71 1.25
C LYS A 261 -4.97 11.23 1.51
N PHE A 262 -4.91 10.81 2.76
CA PHE A 262 -4.68 9.41 3.09
C PHE A 262 -5.97 8.60 3.27
N PHE A 263 -7.07 9.21 3.72
CA PHE A 263 -8.20 8.49 4.30
C PHE A 263 -9.49 8.86 3.58
N TYR A 264 -9.79 8.08 2.55
CA TYR A 264 -10.93 8.27 1.64
C TYR A 264 -12.32 8.08 2.27
N THR A 265 -12.42 7.70 3.54
CA THR A 265 -13.70 7.30 4.14
C THR A 265 -14.39 8.46 4.84
N ASP A 266 -15.71 8.56 4.68
CA ASP A 266 -16.57 9.53 5.38
C ASP A 266 -16.59 9.33 6.92
N LYS A 267 -15.95 8.26 7.42
CA LYS A 267 -15.92 7.89 8.85
C LYS A 267 -14.84 8.62 9.66
N ASN A 268 -14.08 9.55 9.06
CA ASN A 268 -13.04 10.37 9.73
C ASN A 268 -11.90 9.58 10.41
N GLU A 269 -11.77 8.27 10.14
CA GLU A 269 -10.78 7.39 10.74
C GLU A 269 -9.95 6.68 9.67
N ILE A 270 -8.66 6.53 9.96
CA ILE A 270 -7.76 5.71 9.16
C ILE A 270 -8.02 4.25 9.43
N ASN A 271 -8.27 3.47 8.38
CA ASN A 271 -8.42 2.02 8.48
C ASN A 271 -7.65 1.30 7.36
N THR A 272 -7.61 -0.03 7.46
CA THR A 272 -6.97 -0.92 6.49
C THR A 272 -7.39 -0.64 5.04
N VAL A 273 -8.69 -0.48 4.78
CA VAL A 273 -9.23 -0.29 3.42
C VAL A 273 -8.73 1.04 2.83
N SER A 274 -8.82 2.12 3.61
CA SER A 274 -8.30 3.43 3.20
C SER A 274 -6.79 3.43 2.98
N THR A 275 -6.04 2.64 3.75
CA THR A 275 -4.58 2.51 3.62
C THR A 275 -4.21 1.77 2.33
N ILE A 276 -4.95 0.70 1.98
CA ILE A 276 -4.76 -0.01 0.70
C ILE A 276 -5.02 0.95 -0.48
N ARG A 277 -6.10 1.73 -0.43
CA ARG A 277 -6.42 2.71 -1.46
C ARG A 277 -5.35 3.78 -1.59
N TRP A 278 -4.87 4.32 -0.47
CA TRP A 278 -3.77 5.28 -0.46
C TRP A 278 -2.51 4.71 -1.09
N CYS A 279 -2.18 3.45 -0.83
CA CYS A 279 -1.05 2.78 -1.48
C CYS A 279 -1.22 2.74 -3.01
N VAL A 280 -2.43 2.46 -3.51
CA VAL A 280 -2.70 2.46 -4.96
C VAL A 280 -2.52 3.86 -5.56
N ASP A 281 -3.14 4.88 -4.97
CA ASP A 281 -3.12 6.24 -5.49
C ASP A 281 -1.71 6.86 -5.55
N ASN A 282 -0.80 6.37 -4.71
CA ASN A 282 0.60 6.83 -4.65
C ASN A 282 1.60 5.85 -5.31
N GLY A 283 1.10 4.86 -6.05
CA GLY A 283 1.94 3.96 -6.84
C GLY A 283 2.63 2.83 -6.07
N PHE A 284 2.24 2.60 -4.82
CA PHE A 284 2.74 1.53 -3.94
C PHE A 284 1.96 0.21 -4.16
N LEU A 285 1.87 -0.26 -5.41
CA LEU A 285 1.02 -1.38 -5.79
C LEU A 285 1.36 -2.69 -5.07
N GLN A 286 2.65 -2.97 -4.87
CA GLN A 286 3.11 -4.18 -4.17
C GLN A 286 2.72 -4.14 -2.69
N GLN A 287 2.84 -2.98 -2.05
CA GLN A 287 2.40 -2.76 -0.67
C GLN A 287 0.87 -2.88 -0.58
N ALA A 288 0.12 -2.29 -1.52
CA ALA A 288 -1.34 -2.39 -1.58
C ALA A 288 -1.80 -3.85 -1.64
N LEU A 289 -1.23 -4.64 -2.56
CA LEU A 289 -1.55 -6.08 -2.69
C LEU A 289 -1.16 -6.88 -1.46
N THR A 290 -0.02 -6.58 -0.84
CA THR A 290 0.43 -7.25 0.38
C THR A 290 -0.56 -6.99 1.53
N LEU A 291 -0.88 -5.71 1.78
CA LEU A 291 -1.87 -5.29 2.77
C LEU A 291 -3.23 -5.91 2.49
N TYR A 292 -3.70 -5.87 1.24
CA TYR A 292 -4.97 -6.48 0.84
C TYR A 292 -5.00 -7.96 1.24
N THR A 293 -3.99 -8.73 0.85
CA THR A 293 -4.00 -10.17 1.06
C THR A 293 -3.85 -10.59 2.52
N GLU A 294 -3.16 -9.78 3.33
CA GLU A 294 -2.83 -10.13 4.71
C GLU A 294 -3.83 -9.54 5.72
N LYS A 295 -4.46 -8.39 5.41
CA LYS A 295 -5.36 -7.68 6.32
C LYS A 295 -6.84 -7.70 5.93
N MET A 296 -7.19 -7.93 4.66
CA MET A 296 -8.61 -8.08 4.32
C MET A 296 -9.32 -9.22 5.08
N PRO A 297 -8.67 -10.35 5.43
CA PRO A 297 -9.30 -11.36 6.29
C PRO A 297 -9.73 -10.81 7.66
N ASP A 298 -8.93 -9.92 8.25
CA ASP A 298 -9.28 -9.24 9.50
C ASP A 298 -10.50 -8.33 9.30
N VAL A 299 -10.53 -7.56 8.20
CA VAL A 299 -11.68 -6.72 7.86
C VAL A 299 -12.95 -7.57 7.74
N ILE A 300 -12.91 -8.68 7.01
CA ILE A 300 -14.09 -9.55 6.79
C ILE A 300 -14.61 -10.14 8.11
N MET A 301 -13.72 -10.68 8.95
CA MET A 301 -14.11 -11.37 10.18
C MET A 301 -14.47 -10.42 11.32
N ASN A 302 -13.76 -9.29 11.46
CA ASN A 302 -14.05 -8.31 12.52
C ASN A 302 -15.36 -7.56 12.27
N ASN A 303 -15.80 -7.42 11.01
CA ASN A 303 -17.13 -6.93 10.65
C ASN A 303 -18.22 -8.00 10.72
N ASN A 304 -17.88 -9.21 11.20
CA ASN A 304 -18.79 -10.34 11.33
C ASN A 304 -19.47 -10.74 10.02
N TRP A 305 -18.82 -10.58 8.85
CA TRP A 305 -19.39 -11.02 7.58
C TRP A 305 -19.23 -12.53 7.36
N LEU A 306 -18.14 -13.08 7.89
CA LEU A 306 -17.82 -14.49 7.87
C LEU A 306 -17.32 -14.90 9.25
N GLU A 307 -17.94 -15.93 9.82
CA GLU A 307 -17.57 -16.50 11.10
C GLU A 307 -17.00 -17.91 10.91
N TYR A 308 -15.91 -18.22 11.60
CA TYR A 308 -15.38 -19.57 11.71
C TYR A 308 -15.78 -20.19 13.05
N THR A 309 -16.57 -21.26 12.98
CA THR A 309 -17.14 -21.99 14.13
C THR A 309 -16.32 -23.22 14.54
N GLY A 310 -15.28 -23.55 13.77
CA GLY A 310 -14.34 -24.61 14.11
C GLY A 310 -13.39 -24.25 15.26
N ASP A 311 -12.54 -25.21 15.64
CA ASP A 311 -11.63 -25.05 16.77
C ASP A 311 -10.39 -24.22 16.39
N LYS A 312 -10.41 -22.92 16.72
CA LYS A 312 -9.31 -21.97 16.47
C LYS A 312 -7.98 -22.40 17.11
N SER A 313 -7.98 -23.22 18.17
CA SER A 313 -6.74 -23.68 18.82
C SER A 313 -5.93 -24.65 17.96
N LYS A 314 -6.56 -25.27 16.95
CA LYS A 314 -5.92 -26.18 16.00
C LYS A 314 -5.26 -25.47 14.83
N ILE A 315 -5.51 -24.17 14.66
CA ILE A 315 -5.02 -23.40 13.52
C ILE A 315 -3.58 -22.99 13.75
N LYS A 316 -2.69 -23.53 12.91
CA LYS A 316 -1.28 -23.15 12.89
C LYS A 316 -1.12 -21.80 12.20
N HIS A 317 -0.60 -20.82 12.93
CA HIS A 317 -0.23 -19.50 12.41
C HIS A 317 1.18 -19.13 12.87
N GLN A 318 1.89 -18.37 12.04
CA GLN A 318 3.18 -17.80 12.42
C GLN A 318 2.96 -16.49 13.18
N SER A 319 3.95 -16.03 13.96
CA SER A 319 3.79 -14.83 14.81
C SER A 319 3.51 -13.54 14.03
N PHE A 320 3.81 -13.51 12.73
CA PHE A 320 3.53 -12.37 11.85
C PHE A 320 2.24 -12.52 11.04
N GLU A 321 1.57 -13.68 11.09
CA GLU A 321 0.33 -13.91 10.37
C GLU A 321 -0.86 -13.69 11.29
N SER A 322 -1.89 -12.96 10.81
CA SER A 322 -3.16 -12.95 11.51
C SER A 322 -3.79 -14.35 11.50
N ILE A 323 -4.41 -14.74 12.61
CA ILE A 323 -5.21 -15.96 12.69
C ILE A 323 -6.35 -15.95 11.67
N ASN A 324 -6.95 -14.78 11.39
CA ASN A 324 -8.02 -14.63 10.41
C ASN A 324 -7.51 -14.86 8.98
N TYR A 325 -6.27 -14.46 8.69
CA TYR A 325 -5.63 -14.81 7.43
C TYR A 325 -5.48 -16.32 7.27
N CYS A 326 -5.04 -17.03 8.31
CA CYS A 326 -4.94 -18.49 8.26
C CYS A 326 -6.31 -19.14 8.08
N ILE A 327 -7.32 -18.69 8.82
CA ILE A 327 -8.70 -19.19 8.70
C ILE A 327 -9.23 -18.97 7.27
N LEU A 328 -9.20 -17.73 6.76
CA LEU A 328 -9.78 -17.42 5.46
C LEU A 328 -9.03 -18.10 4.33
N TYR A 329 -7.70 -18.00 4.33
CA TYR A 329 -6.93 -18.47 3.19
C TYR A 329 -6.65 -19.97 3.27
N ARG A 330 -6.09 -20.47 4.38
CA ARG A 330 -5.66 -21.86 4.50
C ARG A 330 -6.83 -22.82 4.74
N GLU A 331 -7.74 -22.47 5.65
CA GLU A 331 -8.85 -23.37 5.99
C GLU A 331 -10.00 -23.28 4.98
N LEU A 332 -10.41 -22.08 4.57
CA LEU A 332 -11.51 -21.91 3.60
C LEU A 332 -11.02 -22.00 2.15
N ILE A 333 -10.22 -21.03 1.69
CA ILE A 333 -9.91 -20.86 0.26
C ILE A 333 -9.07 -22.01 -0.30
N GLN A 334 -8.13 -22.53 0.48
CA GLN A 334 -7.26 -23.63 0.06
C GLN A 334 -7.91 -25.02 0.20
N SER A 335 -9.10 -25.11 0.80
CA SER A 335 -9.83 -26.38 0.98
C SER A 335 -11.05 -26.44 0.07
N PRO A 336 -10.98 -27.15 -1.08
CA PRO A 336 -12.12 -27.30 -1.98
C PRO A 336 -13.36 -27.89 -1.28
N LYS A 337 -13.17 -28.73 -0.25
CA LYS A 337 -14.26 -29.27 0.56
C LYS A 337 -15.02 -28.16 1.30
N MET A 338 -14.32 -27.13 1.77
CA MET A 338 -14.91 -25.98 2.50
C MET A 338 -15.57 -24.94 1.59
N LEU A 339 -15.34 -25.00 0.27
CA LEU A 339 -15.97 -24.09 -0.70
C LEU A 339 -17.12 -24.74 -1.48
N ARG A 340 -17.27 -26.06 -1.42
CA ARG A 340 -18.30 -26.78 -2.17
C ARG A 340 -19.57 -26.89 -1.35
N THR A 341 -20.70 -26.71 -2.02
CA THR A 341 -22.00 -27.04 -1.47
C THR A 341 -22.01 -28.50 -1.00
N PRO A 342 -22.58 -28.82 0.17
CA PRO A 342 -22.80 -30.21 0.60
C PRO A 342 -23.87 -30.90 -0.27
N GLN A 343 -23.64 -31.04 -1.57
CA GLN A 343 -24.41 -31.92 -2.45
C GLN A 343 -23.67 -33.23 -2.77
N ALA A 344 -22.43 -33.38 -2.33
CA ALA A 344 -21.88 -34.71 -2.08
C ALA A 344 -22.41 -35.16 -0.71
N THR A 345 -23.55 -35.86 -0.71
CA THR A 345 -24.02 -36.63 0.44
C THR A 345 -22.84 -37.27 1.14
N GLN A 346 -22.77 -37.14 2.47
CA GLN A 346 -21.89 -37.94 3.33
C GLN A 346 -22.22 -39.43 3.12
N ILE A 347 -21.71 -40.00 2.04
CA ILE A 347 -21.71 -41.42 1.82
C ILE A 347 -20.32 -41.82 2.28
N ALA A 348 -20.25 -42.22 3.54
CA ALA A 348 -19.03 -42.64 4.22
C ALA A 348 -18.30 -43.80 3.49
N ASP A 349 -18.93 -44.42 2.49
CA ASP A 349 -18.35 -45.46 1.65
C ASP A 349 -19.05 -45.53 0.28
N PRO A 350 -18.38 -45.13 -0.82
CA PRO A 350 -18.85 -45.33 -2.20
C PRO A 350 -19.31 -46.75 -2.52
N ILE A 351 -18.71 -47.77 -1.88
CA ILE A 351 -19.09 -49.18 -2.04
C ILE A 351 -20.40 -49.46 -1.32
N SER A 352 -20.70 -48.76 -0.22
CA SER A 352 -21.98 -48.87 0.46
C SER A 352 -23.11 -48.24 -0.35
N LEU A 353 -22.85 -47.16 -1.10
CA LEU A 353 -23.78 -46.66 -2.13
C LEU A 353 -23.94 -47.65 -3.28
N PHE A 354 -22.81 -48.17 -3.80
CA PHE A 354 -22.82 -49.19 -4.84
C PHE A 354 -23.63 -50.43 -4.39
N ARG A 355 -23.45 -50.88 -3.14
CA ARG A 355 -24.17 -52.02 -2.56
C ARG A 355 -25.64 -51.71 -2.27
N SER A 356 -25.98 -50.51 -1.80
CA SER A 356 -27.39 -50.15 -1.52
C SER A 356 -28.21 -50.03 -2.82
N ILE A 357 -27.56 -49.70 -3.93
CA ILE A 357 -28.18 -49.60 -5.26
C ILE A 357 -28.16 -50.96 -6.00
N ILE A 358 -27.09 -51.76 -5.91
CA ILE A 358 -26.86 -52.92 -6.79
C ILE A 358 -26.99 -54.29 -6.10
N THR A 359 -26.77 -54.42 -4.79
CA THR A 359 -26.95 -55.74 -4.11
C THR A 359 -28.37 -56.31 -4.30
N PRO A 360 -29.46 -55.51 -4.28
CA PRO A 360 -30.80 -56.00 -4.62
C PRO A 360 -30.95 -56.48 -6.08
N VAL A 361 -30.11 -55.96 -6.98
CA VAL A 361 -30.10 -56.26 -8.41
C VAL A 361 -29.30 -57.53 -8.72
N GLY A 362 -28.18 -57.76 -8.02
CA GLY A 362 -27.30 -58.91 -8.21
C GLY A 362 -27.87 -60.25 -7.73
N GLU A 363 -28.75 -60.24 -6.72
CA GLU A 363 -29.41 -61.45 -6.18
C GLU A 363 -30.70 -61.85 -6.94
N CYS A 364 -31.11 -61.04 -7.93
CA CYS A 364 -32.29 -61.32 -8.75
C CYS A 364 -31.91 -62.11 -10.01
N ASP A 365 -32.31 -63.39 -10.05
CA ASP A 365 -32.10 -64.28 -11.21
C ASP A 365 -32.87 -63.89 -12.49
N SER A 366 -33.68 -62.82 -12.48
CA SER A 366 -34.47 -62.40 -13.65
C SER A 366 -34.29 -60.92 -14.04
N ASP A 367 -34.10 -60.68 -15.34
CA ASP A 367 -33.92 -59.36 -15.95
C ASP A 367 -35.08 -58.38 -15.71
N ILE A 368 -36.29 -58.90 -15.47
CA ILE A 368 -37.49 -58.09 -15.25
C ILE A 368 -37.43 -57.42 -13.87
N PHE A 369 -36.98 -58.15 -12.85
CA PHE A 369 -36.84 -57.62 -11.49
C PHE A 369 -35.67 -56.64 -11.36
N LYS A 370 -34.55 -56.90 -12.07
CA LYS A 370 -33.41 -55.97 -12.16
C LYS A 370 -33.84 -54.59 -12.68
N LYS A 371 -34.58 -54.54 -13.79
CA LYS A 371 -35.08 -53.28 -14.37
C LYS A 371 -36.08 -52.54 -13.47
N ALA A 372 -36.83 -53.26 -12.64
CA ALA A 372 -37.79 -52.66 -11.71
C ALA A 372 -37.09 -51.98 -10.52
N GLU A 373 -36.09 -52.63 -9.92
CA GLU A 373 -35.30 -52.04 -8.83
C GLU A 373 -34.43 -50.87 -9.31
N ILE A 374 -33.89 -50.92 -10.53
CA ILE A 374 -33.17 -49.79 -11.12
C ILE A 374 -34.08 -48.57 -11.33
N ARG A 375 -35.31 -48.78 -11.83
CA ARG A 375 -36.30 -47.69 -11.92
C ARG A 375 -36.68 -47.12 -10.56
N LYS A 376 -36.75 -47.96 -9.54
CA LYS A 376 -37.03 -47.55 -8.17
C LYS A 376 -35.86 -46.77 -7.57
N ALA A 377 -34.61 -47.20 -7.81
CA ALA A 377 -33.41 -46.45 -7.42
C ALA A 377 -33.36 -45.07 -8.09
N LYS A 378 -33.58 -44.99 -9.41
CA LYS A 378 -33.67 -43.71 -10.14
C LYS A 378 -34.80 -42.80 -9.63
N LYS A 379 -35.90 -43.39 -9.13
CA LYS A 379 -37.01 -42.62 -8.55
C LYS A 379 -36.71 -42.14 -7.13
N SER A 380 -36.05 -42.96 -6.32
CA SER A 380 -35.65 -42.63 -4.95
C SER A 380 -34.47 -41.65 -4.91
N TYR A 381 -33.65 -41.64 -5.97
CA TYR A 381 -32.42 -40.87 -6.09
C TYR A 381 -32.27 -40.25 -7.50
N PRO A 382 -33.16 -39.33 -7.90
CA PRO A 382 -33.18 -38.75 -9.25
C PRO A 382 -31.88 -38.03 -9.63
N GLU A 383 -31.19 -37.44 -8.65
CA GLU A 383 -29.88 -36.78 -8.81
C GLU A 383 -28.74 -37.74 -9.20
N PHE A 384 -28.89 -39.04 -8.94
CA PHE A 384 -27.88 -40.06 -9.28
C PHE A 384 -28.24 -40.87 -10.54
N THR A 385 -29.17 -40.39 -11.37
CA THR A 385 -29.66 -41.14 -12.53
C THR A 385 -28.55 -41.53 -13.51
N GLU A 386 -27.63 -40.61 -13.83
CA GLU A 386 -26.50 -40.88 -14.73
C GLU A 386 -25.52 -41.89 -14.14
N ALA A 387 -25.26 -41.79 -12.83
CA ALA A 387 -24.48 -42.76 -12.06
C ALA A 387 -25.07 -44.17 -12.18
N ILE A 388 -26.37 -44.26 -11.92
CA ILE A 388 -27.12 -45.51 -11.92
C ILE A 388 -27.11 -46.14 -13.32
N GLU A 389 -27.11 -45.33 -14.39
CA GLU A 389 -27.03 -45.81 -15.77
C GLU A 389 -25.65 -46.35 -16.14
N VAL A 390 -24.59 -45.63 -15.79
CA VAL A 390 -23.21 -46.08 -15.98
C VAL A 390 -22.97 -47.38 -15.18
N MET A 391 -23.49 -47.44 -13.96
CA MET A 391 -23.37 -48.59 -13.07
C MET A 391 -24.22 -49.81 -13.53
N GLU A 392 -25.43 -49.58 -14.04
CA GLU A 392 -26.26 -50.62 -14.67
C GLU A 392 -25.55 -51.23 -15.89
N GLU A 393 -24.88 -50.41 -16.70
CA GLU A 393 -24.14 -50.91 -17.86
C GLU A 393 -22.88 -51.70 -17.45
N LEU A 394 -22.23 -51.29 -16.35
CA LEU A 394 -21.10 -52.01 -15.74
C LEU A 394 -21.50 -53.40 -15.24
N ASP A 395 -22.59 -53.48 -14.45
CA ASP A 395 -23.08 -54.73 -13.85
C ASP A 395 -23.51 -55.73 -14.94
N ASN A 396 -24.33 -55.29 -15.90
CA ASN A 396 -24.85 -56.13 -16.99
C ASN A 396 -23.77 -56.80 -17.84
N LYS A 397 -22.56 -56.23 -17.93
CA LYS A 397 -21.46 -56.75 -18.76
C LYS A 397 -20.37 -57.45 -17.96
N CYS A 398 -20.25 -57.15 -16.67
CA CYS A 398 -19.19 -57.69 -15.83
C CYS A 398 -19.64 -58.84 -14.95
N GLY A 399 -20.94 -58.95 -14.64
CA GLY A 399 -21.55 -60.08 -13.92
C GLY A 399 -21.24 -60.12 -12.42
N ASP A 400 -20.01 -59.74 -12.03
CA ASP A 400 -19.63 -59.45 -10.65
C ASP A 400 -18.41 -58.51 -10.56
N LEU A 401 -18.12 -58.04 -9.34
CA LEU A 401 -16.99 -57.16 -8.99
C LEU A 401 -15.60 -57.81 -9.18
N VAL A 402 -15.49 -59.12 -9.01
CA VAL A 402 -14.22 -59.88 -9.12
C VAL A 402 -13.78 -59.99 -10.58
N THR A 403 -14.76 -60.16 -11.47
CA THR A 403 -14.61 -60.27 -12.91
C THR A 403 -14.25 -58.92 -13.52
N LEU A 404 -14.83 -57.82 -13.00
CA LEU A 404 -14.48 -56.45 -13.38
C LEU A 404 -12.99 -56.16 -13.13
N ARG A 405 -12.49 -56.44 -11.91
CA ARG A 405 -11.07 -56.29 -11.55
C ARG A 405 -10.14 -57.04 -12.50
N ARG A 406 -10.46 -58.31 -12.82
CA ARG A 406 -9.64 -59.15 -13.72
C ARG A 406 -9.65 -58.65 -15.17
N LYS A 407 -10.79 -58.13 -15.65
CA LYS A 407 -10.92 -57.62 -17.03
C LYS A 407 -10.22 -56.26 -17.21
N VAL A 408 -10.24 -55.39 -16.19
CA VAL A 408 -9.50 -54.10 -16.18
C VAL A 408 -7.99 -54.35 -16.21
N GLN A 409 -7.48 -55.26 -15.37
CA GLN A 409 -6.05 -55.63 -15.35
C GLN A 409 -5.54 -56.21 -16.69
N THR A 410 -6.41 -56.88 -17.45
CA THR A 410 -6.05 -57.49 -18.73
C THR A 410 -6.33 -56.60 -19.95
N GLN A 411 -6.74 -55.34 -19.74
CA GLN A 411 -7.09 -54.37 -20.79
C GLN A 411 -8.18 -54.85 -21.77
N ARG A 412 -9.06 -55.76 -21.33
CA ARG A 412 -10.10 -56.36 -22.18
C ARG A 412 -11.46 -55.67 -22.08
N VAL A 413 -11.54 -54.53 -21.40
CA VAL A 413 -12.79 -53.80 -21.21
C VAL A 413 -12.94 -52.71 -22.27
N ARG A 414 -14.07 -52.72 -23.00
CA ARG A 414 -14.44 -51.67 -23.96
C ARG A 414 -15.79 -51.09 -23.53
N CYS A 415 -15.93 -49.77 -23.63
CA CYS A 415 -17.25 -49.13 -23.57
C CYS A 415 -17.98 -49.41 -24.88
N TYR A 416 -19.21 -49.94 -24.79
CA TYR A 416 -20.07 -50.16 -25.96
C TYR A 416 -21.36 -49.34 -25.88
N SER A 417 -21.44 -48.39 -24.94
CA SER A 417 -22.57 -47.48 -24.85
C SER A 417 -22.66 -46.66 -26.12
N LYS A 418 -23.89 -46.35 -26.58
CA LYS A 418 -24.08 -45.39 -27.68
C LYS A 418 -24.16 -43.95 -27.17
N ASP A 419 -24.22 -43.77 -25.84
CA ASP A 419 -24.24 -42.47 -25.21
C ASP A 419 -22.82 -41.89 -25.12
N LYS A 420 -22.63 -40.71 -25.70
CA LYS A 420 -21.32 -40.04 -25.78
C LYS A 420 -20.80 -39.64 -24.39
N LYS A 421 -21.70 -39.23 -23.49
CA LYS A 421 -21.35 -38.80 -22.13
C LYS A 421 -20.88 -39.99 -21.29
N ILE A 422 -21.57 -41.14 -21.42
CA ILE A 422 -21.14 -42.40 -20.78
C ILE A 422 -19.79 -42.88 -21.33
N GLN A 423 -19.54 -42.72 -22.64
CA GLN A 423 -18.23 -43.04 -23.22
C GLN A 423 -17.11 -42.15 -22.67
N GLU A 424 -17.35 -40.85 -22.47
CA GLU A 424 -16.38 -39.90 -21.93
C GLU A 424 -16.02 -40.24 -20.47
N ILE A 425 -17.03 -40.40 -19.61
CA ILE A 425 -16.89 -40.83 -18.21
C ILE A 425 -16.07 -42.12 -18.12
N TRP A 426 -16.43 -43.10 -18.96
CA TRP A 426 -15.77 -44.39 -18.99
C TRP A 426 -14.28 -44.30 -19.38
N ASN A 427 -13.98 -43.53 -20.42
CA ASN A 427 -12.61 -43.38 -20.92
C ASN A 427 -11.74 -42.65 -19.91
N ASP A 428 -12.26 -41.66 -19.19
CA ASP A 428 -11.52 -40.93 -18.17
C ASP A 428 -11.26 -41.80 -16.93
N ALA A 429 -12.27 -42.54 -16.45
CA ALA A 429 -12.08 -43.51 -15.36
C ALA A 429 -11.02 -44.57 -15.70
N LEU A 430 -11.01 -45.07 -16.95
CA LEU A 430 -9.98 -45.99 -17.44
C LEU A 430 -8.60 -45.35 -17.45
N LYS A 431 -8.43 -44.13 -18.01
CA LYS A 431 -7.13 -43.45 -18.04
C LYS A 431 -6.53 -43.30 -16.64
N THR A 432 -7.33 -42.88 -15.67
CA THR A 432 -6.90 -42.68 -14.28
C THR A 432 -6.51 -44.00 -13.64
N THR A 433 -7.33 -45.03 -13.82
CA THR A 433 -7.07 -46.38 -13.33
C THR A 433 -5.80 -47.00 -13.93
N PHE A 434 -5.53 -46.75 -15.21
CA PHE A 434 -4.37 -47.31 -15.91
C PHE A 434 -3.03 -46.68 -15.54
N ARG A 435 -3.00 -45.54 -14.83
CA ARG A 435 -1.74 -45.00 -14.30
C ARG A 435 -1.14 -45.88 -13.20
N ASN A 436 -1.96 -46.65 -12.46
CA ASN A 436 -1.55 -47.45 -11.30
C ASN A 436 -2.09 -48.91 -11.33
N VAL A 437 -1.97 -49.58 -12.48
CA VAL A 437 -2.59 -50.91 -12.77
C VAL A 437 -2.33 -51.99 -11.72
N TRP A 438 -1.13 -52.00 -11.13
CA TRP A 438 -0.69 -53.06 -10.21
C TRP A 438 -1.30 -52.99 -8.81
N GLN A 439 -1.98 -51.89 -8.48
CA GLN A 439 -2.58 -51.66 -7.15
C GLN A 439 -4.09 -51.42 -7.20
N CYS A 440 -4.69 -51.28 -8.38
CA CYS A 440 -6.11 -50.97 -8.51
C CYS A 440 -7.01 -52.16 -8.13
N THR A 441 -7.84 -51.96 -7.10
CA THR A 441 -8.92 -52.83 -6.67
C THR A 441 -10.23 -52.52 -7.42
N ALA A 442 -11.25 -53.37 -7.28
CA ALA A 442 -12.58 -53.06 -7.84
C ALA A 442 -13.17 -51.76 -7.23
N ASN A 443 -12.82 -51.46 -5.98
CA ASN A 443 -13.26 -50.25 -5.29
C ASN A 443 -12.64 -49.02 -5.94
N ASP A 444 -11.34 -49.05 -6.22
CA ASP A 444 -10.64 -47.91 -6.82
C ASP A 444 -11.19 -47.59 -8.22
N PHE A 445 -11.50 -48.63 -9.02
CA PHE A 445 -12.12 -48.42 -10.33
C PHE A 445 -13.53 -47.81 -10.23
N ILE A 446 -14.36 -48.29 -9.29
CA ILE A 446 -15.71 -47.73 -9.06
C ILE A 446 -15.63 -46.28 -8.59
N THR A 447 -14.71 -45.98 -7.68
CA THR A 447 -14.44 -44.61 -7.23
C THR A 447 -14.09 -43.72 -8.41
N HIS A 448 -13.17 -44.12 -9.29
CA HIS A 448 -12.81 -43.32 -10.48
C HIS A 448 -13.97 -43.16 -11.47
N VAL A 449 -14.86 -44.15 -11.61
CA VAL A 449 -16.07 -44.03 -12.45
C VAL A 449 -17.02 -43.00 -11.86
N LEU A 450 -17.24 -43.07 -10.55
CA LEU A 450 -18.08 -42.12 -9.84
C LEU A 450 -17.47 -40.70 -9.86
N GLU A 451 -16.14 -40.58 -9.79
CA GLU A 451 -15.42 -39.31 -9.95
C GLU A 451 -15.52 -38.74 -11.36
N ALA A 452 -15.29 -39.55 -12.39
CA ALA A 452 -15.41 -39.13 -13.79
C ALA A 452 -16.84 -38.72 -14.16
N ALA A 453 -17.83 -39.26 -13.47
CA ALA A 453 -19.24 -38.87 -13.57
C ALA A 453 -19.60 -37.66 -12.68
N GLY A 454 -18.66 -37.09 -11.94
CA GLY A 454 -18.85 -35.92 -11.08
C GLY A 454 -19.62 -36.19 -9.77
N ILE A 455 -19.72 -37.46 -9.37
CA ILE A 455 -20.54 -37.92 -8.22
C ILE A 455 -19.70 -37.99 -6.95
N LEU A 456 -18.45 -38.45 -7.07
CA LEU A 456 -17.46 -38.37 -6.02
C LEU A 456 -16.44 -37.32 -6.40
N TYR A 457 -15.92 -36.62 -5.41
CA TYR A 457 -14.67 -35.91 -5.58
C TYR A 457 -13.69 -36.52 -4.61
N GLU A 458 -12.51 -36.87 -5.13
CA GLU A 458 -11.41 -37.37 -4.32
C GLU A 458 -11.22 -36.38 -3.16
N ALA A 459 -11.51 -36.84 -1.94
CA ALA A 459 -10.91 -36.29 -0.75
C ALA A 459 -9.42 -36.65 -0.83
N SER A 460 -8.68 -36.04 -1.76
CA SER A 460 -7.24 -36.17 -1.73
C SER A 460 -6.79 -35.45 -0.46
N ASP A 461 -6.51 -36.19 0.60
CA ASP A 461 -5.72 -35.75 1.75
C ASP A 461 -4.25 -35.48 1.35
N LYS A 462 -3.97 -35.37 0.04
CA LYS A 462 -2.71 -34.87 -0.47
C LYS A 462 -2.74 -33.36 -0.33
N ASP A 463 -1.91 -32.88 0.58
CA ASP A 463 -1.39 -31.52 0.57
C ASP A 463 -1.02 -31.17 -0.88
N PRO A 464 -1.68 -30.20 -1.53
CA PRO A 464 -1.45 -29.92 -2.94
C PRO A 464 -0.07 -29.29 -3.08
N GLY A 465 0.92 -30.14 -3.36
CA GLY A 465 2.25 -29.75 -3.78
C GLY A 465 2.21 -29.07 -5.16
N GLU A 466 2.71 -27.82 -5.18
CA GLU A 466 3.52 -27.17 -6.22
C GLU A 466 3.04 -27.00 -7.68
N ASP A 467 1.77 -27.21 -8.03
CA ASP A 467 1.23 -26.69 -9.31
C ASP A 467 0.28 -25.49 -9.07
N GLU A 468 0.85 -24.29 -8.85
CA GLU A 468 0.12 -23.03 -8.64
C GLU A 468 -0.90 -22.63 -9.73
N PRO A 469 -0.70 -22.88 -11.04
CA PRO A 469 -1.62 -22.42 -12.08
C PRO A 469 -3.04 -23.02 -11.98
N ASN A 470 -3.15 -24.28 -11.57
CA ASN A 470 -4.43 -24.98 -11.43
C ASN A 470 -5.16 -24.63 -10.11
N ARG A 471 -4.44 -24.08 -9.13
CA ARG A 471 -4.99 -23.77 -7.80
C ARG A 471 -5.92 -22.57 -7.83
N PHE A 472 -5.49 -21.49 -8.49
CA PHE A 472 -6.28 -20.26 -8.61
C PHE A 472 -7.59 -20.47 -9.38
N GLU A 473 -7.54 -21.21 -10.48
CA GLU A 473 -8.72 -21.51 -11.31
C GLU A 473 -9.74 -22.37 -10.56
N SER A 474 -9.25 -23.39 -9.84
CA SER A 474 -10.08 -24.26 -8.99
C SER A 474 -10.75 -23.46 -7.87
N GLN A 475 -10.02 -22.54 -7.23
CA GLN A 475 -10.55 -21.64 -6.20
C GLN A 475 -11.70 -20.77 -6.74
N CYS A 476 -11.47 -20.08 -7.87
CA CYS A 476 -12.48 -19.22 -8.48
C CYS A 476 -13.74 -20.01 -8.87
N SER A 477 -13.56 -21.18 -9.46
CA SER A 477 -14.67 -22.04 -9.87
C SER A 477 -15.48 -22.56 -8.67
N CYS A 478 -14.79 -22.96 -7.59
CA CYS A 478 -15.48 -23.43 -6.38
C CYS A 478 -16.29 -22.29 -5.73
N ILE A 479 -15.70 -21.09 -5.59
CA ILE A 479 -16.41 -19.93 -5.02
C ILE A 479 -17.62 -19.56 -5.88
N ASP A 480 -17.48 -19.50 -7.21
CA ASP A 480 -18.59 -19.13 -8.09
C ASP A 480 -19.76 -20.12 -8.01
N SER A 481 -19.44 -21.40 -7.77
CA SER A 481 -20.42 -22.48 -7.63
C SER A 481 -21.11 -22.56 -6.26
N MET A 482 -20.74 -21.72 -5.28
CA MET A 482 -21.38 -21.72 -3.96
C MET A 482 -22.89 -21.45 -4.07
N THR A 483 -23.70 -22.17 -3.30
CA THR A 483 -25.17 -21.98 -3.24
C THR A 483 -25.61 -21.81 -1.79
N ASP A 484 -26.86 -21.38 -1.55
CA ASP A 484 -27.36 -21.05 -0.21
C ASP A 484 -27.24 -22.19 0.82
N THR A 485 -27.22 -23.44 0.33
CA THR A 485 -27.00 -24.67 1.10
C THR A 485 -25.56 -24.84 1.61
N TRP A 486 -24.62 -23.95 1.27
CA TRP A 486 -23.25 -23.93 1.78
C TRP A 486 -23.18 -23.81 3.31
N ASN A 487 -24.16 -23.14 3.93
CA ASN A 487 -24.25 -22.96 5.39
C ASN A 487 -24.66 -24.23 6.16
N GLU A 488 -25.07 -25.32 5.50
CA GLU A 488 -25.77 -26.43 6.17
C GLU A 488 -24.86 -27.52 6.76
N ASN A 489 -23.52 -27.45 6.62
CA ASN A 489 -22.65 -28.50 7.18
C ASN A 489 -21.17 -28.12 7.41
N MET A 490 -20.83 -26.83 7.54
CA MET A 490 -19.43 -26.39 7.46
C MET A 490 -19.05 -25.50 8.65
N GLU A 491 -17.75 -25.51 8.99
CA GLU A 491 -17.16 -24.70 10.06
C GLU A 491 -17.16 -23.19 9.77
N PHE A 492 -17.89 -22.75 8.73
CA PHE A 492 -17.99 -21.38 8.27
C PHE A 492 -19.44 -20.98 8.14
N VAL A 493 -19.77 -19.80 8.67
CA VAL A 493 -21.11 -19.21 8.61
C VAL A 493 -20.99 -17.82 7.98
N SER A 494 -21.72 -17.59 6.89
CA SER A 494 -21.85 -16.23 6.34
C SER A 494 -23.02 -15.50 6.99
N HIS A 495 -22.78 -14.25 7.39
CA HIS A 495 -23.80 -13.34 7.94
C HIS A 495 -24.18 -12.24 6.94
N ILE A 496 -23.70 -12.33 5.71
CA ILE A 496 -24.04 -11.44 4.59
C ILE A 496 -24.65 -12.24 3.45
N ASP A 497 -25.22 -11.55 2.47
CA ASP A 497 -25.71 -12.17 1.25
C ASP A 497 -24.59 -12.97 0.55
N LEU A 498 -24.92 -14.17 0.08
CA LEU A 498 -23.94 -15.11 -0.44
C LEU A 498 -23.26 -14.58 -1.71
N ASP A 499 -23.97 -13.84 -2.56
CA ASP A 499 -23.37 -13.24 -3.75
C ASP A 499 -22.43 -12.09 -3.39
N VAL A 500 -22.72 -11.37 -2.29
CA VAL A 500 -21.78 -10.40 -1.72
C VAL A 500 -20.52 -11.10 -1.20
N LEU A 501 -20.66 -12.22 -0.49
CA LEU A 501 -19.51 -13.00 -0.01
C LEU A 501 -18.67 -13.54 -1.18
N LYS A 502 -19.30 -14.14 -2.20
CA LYS A 502 -18.60 -14.61 -3.40
C LYS A 502 -17.79 -13.51 -4.05
N HIS A 503 -18.39 -12.32 -4.20
CA HIS A 503 -17.70 -11.16 -4.77
C HIS A 503 -16.41 -10.85 -3.98
N ILE A 504 -16.50 -10.75 -2.66
CA ILE A 504 -15.35 -10.47 -1.78
C ILE A 504 -14.29 -11.57 -1.90
N LEU A 505 -14.69 -12.85 -1.89
CA LEU A 505 -13.77 -13.99 -1.94
C LEU A 505 -13.07 -14.12 -3.30
N ILE A 506 -13.77 -13.88 -4.42
CA ILE A 506 -13.19 -13.87 -5.76
C ILE A 506 -12.16 -12.74 -5.87
N HIS A 507 -12.51 -11.53 -5.43
CA HIS A 507 -11.58 -10.40 -5.43
C HIS A 507 -10.36 -10.70 -4.56
N TYR A 508 -10.54 -11.28 -3.38
CA TYR A 508 -9.42 -11.72 -2.53
C TYR A 508 -8.51 -12.74 -3.21
N CYS A 509 -9.07 -13.79 -3.82
CA CYS A 509 -8.28 -14.80 -4.55
C CYS A 509 -7.50 -14.17 -5.70
N TYR A 510 -8.13 -13.25 -6.43
CA TYR A 510 -7.49 -12.52 -7.53
C TYR A 510 -6.32 -11.67 -7.04
N MET A 511 -6.48 -10.87 -5.98
CA MET A 511 -5.39 -10.06 -5.40
C MET A 511 -4.26 -10.95 -4.86
N LYS A 512 -4.58 -12.10 -4.25
CA LYS A 512 -3.58 -13.06 -3.78
C LYS A 512 -2.76 -13.63 -4.94
N ASN A 513 -3.43 -13.99 -6.02
CA ASN A 513 -2.77 -14.46 -7.24
C ASN A 513 -1.86 -13.38 -7.84
N LEU A 514 -2.33 -12.13 -7.93
CA LEU A 514 -1.52 -11.00 -8.41
C LEU A 514 -0.28 -10.77 -7.54
N ARG A 515 -0.44 -10.76 -6.22
CA ARG A 515 0.67 -10.62 -5.26
C ARG A 515 1.71 -11.72 -5.45
N ASN A 516 1.26 -12.97 -5.57
CA ASN A 516 2.16 -14.11 -5.79
C ASN A 516 2.89 -13.99 -7.14
N LYS A 517 2.18 -13.63 -8.21
CA LYS A 517 2.76 -13.40 -9.55
C LYS A 517 3.84 -12.31 -9.55
N ILE A 518 3.62 -11.20 -8.85
CA ILE A 518 4.60 -10.11 -8.77
C ILE A 518 5.85 -10.55 -8.00
N ASN A 519 5.69 -11.33 -6.93
CA ASN A 519 6.82 -11.78 -6.11
C ASN A 519 7.59 -12.97 -6.72
N HIS A 520 6.91 -13.83 -7.48
CA HIS A 520 7.47 -15.02 -8.13
C HIS A 520 7.49 -14.81 -9.65
N ALA A 521 8.45 -14.02 -10.15
CA ALA A 521 8.55 -13.59 -11.55
C ALA A 521 8.80 -14.71 -12.61
N ASN A 522 8.69 -16.00 -12.23
CA ASN A 522 8.97 -17.15 -13.09
C ASN A 522 7.87 -18.21 -12.95
N ASP A 523 6.75 -18.04 -13.65
CA ASP A 523 6.08 -19.05 -14.48
C ASP A 523 4.67 -18.56 -14.82
N TYR A 524 4.49 -18.13 -16.06
CA TYR A 524 3.22 -17.58 -16.53
C TYR A 524 2.40 -18.69 -17.18
N GLY A 525 1.57 -19.37 -16.40
CA GLY A 525 0.43 -20.11 -16.95
C GLY A 525 -0.58 -19.14 -17.56
N SER A 526 -1.02 -19.37 -18.80
CA SER A 526 -2.15 -18.65 -19.38
C SER A 526 -3.43 -18.99 -18.61
N ILE A 527 -4.18 -17.99 -18.17
CA ILE A 527 -5.48 -18.21 -17.53
C ILE A 527 -6.46 -18.79 -18.55
N THR A 528 -7.20 -19.82 -18.16
CA THR A 528 -8.26 -20.45 -18.96
C THR A 528 -9.40 -19.48 -19.29
N ASP A 529 -10.10 -19.73 -20.39
CA ASP A 529 -11.25 -18.89 -20.79
C ASP A 529 -12.37 -18.93 -19.74
N THR A 530 -12.60 -20.07 -19.09
CA THR A 530 -13.54 -20.21 -17.97
C THR A 530 -13.21 -19.24 -16.83
N THR A 531 -11.93 -19.12 -16.46
CA THR A 531 -11.52 -18.23 -15.36
C THR A 531 -11.62 -16.77 -15.80
N LYS A 532 -11.34 -16.44 -17.07
CA LYS A 532 -11.57 -15.09 -17.59
C LYS A 532 -13.05 -14.70 -17.52
N ASP A 533 -13.96 -15.59 -17.87
CA ASP A 533 -15.40 -15.35 -17.80
C ASP A 533 -15.84 -15.08 -16.36
N ILE A 534 -15.30 -15.83 -15.38
CA ILE A 534 -15.54 -15.57 -13.95
C ILE A 534 -15.00 -14.19 -13.56
N LEU A 535 -13.76 -13.86 -13.89
CA LEU A 535 -13.18 -12.55 -13.52
C LEU A 535 -14.01 -11.39 -14.09
N LEU A 536 -14.40 -11.47 -15.37
CA LEU A 536 -15.25 -10.48 -16.01
C LEU A 536 -16.64 -10.39 -15.37
N LYS A 537 -17.24 -11.53 -14.96
CA LYS A 537 -18.51 -11.58 -14.21
C LYS A 537 -18.43 -10.78 -12.91
N TYR A 538 -17.29 -10.79 -12.21
CA TYR A 538 -17.08 -10.05 -10.97
C TYR A 538 -16.43 -8.67 -11.17
N GLY A 539 -16.33 -8.19 -12.41
CA GLY A 539 -15.81 -6.86 -12.73
C GLY A 539 -14.30 -6.70 -12.64
N LEU A 540 -13.55 -7.80 -12.64
CA LEU A 540 -12.09 -7.83 -12.59
C LEU A 540 -11.47 -7.92 -13.98
N SER A 541 -10.30 -7.30 -14.13
CA SER A 541 -9.58 -7.27 -15.38
C SER A 541 -8.91 -8.63 -15.67
N THR A 542 -8.79 -8.96 -16.96
CA THR A 542 -8.02 -10.15 -17.41
C THR A 542 -6.62 -9.77 -17.89
N SER A 543 -6.35 -8.47 -18.03
CA SER A 543 -5.05 -7.89 -18.34
C SER A 543 -4.33 -7.50 -17.04
N PHE A 544 -3.04 -7.84 -16.97
CA PHE A 544 -2.21 -7.65 -15.78
C PHE A 544 -1.36 -6.38 -15.87
N THR A 545 -1.91 -5.30 -16.43
CA THR A 545 -1.21 -4.02 -16.49
C THR A 545 -1.30 -3.31 -15.13
N PHE A 546 -0.38 -2.37 -14.90
CA PHE A 546 -0.38 -1.57 -13.67
C PHE A 546 -1.72 -0.84 -13.46
N ASP A 547 -2.25 -0.24 -14.52
CA ASP A 547 -3.51 0.53 -14.47
C ASP A 547 -4.71 -0.39 -14.18
N ASP A 548 -4.74 -1.57 -14.80
CA ASP A 548 -5.82 -2.55 -14.60
C ASP A 548 -5.81 -3.07 -13.15
N ILE A 549 -4.64 -3.45 -12.62
CA ILE A 549 -4.52 -3.93 -11.24
C ILE A 549 -4.92 -2.82 -10.26
N SER A 550 -4.48 -1.58 -10.50
CA SER A 550 -4.84 -0.43 -9.66
C SER A 550 -6.36 -0.24 -9.63
N LYS A 551 -7.00 -0.29 -10.81
CA LYS A 551 -8.45 -0.18 -10.95
C LYS A 551 -9.19 -1.33 -10.26
N ASP A 552 -8.70 -2.55 -10.38
CA ASP A 552 -9.31 -3.73 -9.75
C ASP A 552 -9.24 -3.63 -8.22
N ILE A 553 -8.10 -3.18 -7.65
CA ILE A 553 -7.95 -2.96 -6.20
C ILE A 553 -8.94 -1.88 -5.75
N ILE A 554 -9.00 -0.74 -6.43
CA ILE A 554 -9.91 0.36 -6.09
C ILE A 554 -11.36 -0.12 -6.13
N THR A 555 -11.75 -0.84 -7.20
CA THR A 555 -13.10 -1.39 -7.35
C THR A 555 -13.47 -2.31 -6.19
N SER A 556 -12.53 -3.18 -5.80
CA SER A 556 -12.72 -4.08 -4.67
C SER A 556 -12.83 -3.35 -3.34
N THR A 557 -11.98 -2.35 -3.09
CA THR A 557 -12.00 -1.58 -1.85
C THR A 557 -13.26 -0.72 -1.75
N ASP A 558 -13.70 -0.08 -2.84
CA ASP A 558 -14.94 0.69 -2.90
C ASP A 558 -16.17 -0.21 -2.64
N TYR A 559 -16.16 -1.42 -3.20
CA TYR A 559 -17.21 -2.39 -2.96
C TYR A 559 -17.28 -2.79 -1.47
N ILE A 560 -16.14 -3.14 -0.87
CA ILE A 560 -16.05 -3.49 0.55
C ILE A 560 -16.47 -2.32 1.44
N GLU A 561 -15.99 -1.11 1.15
CA GLU A 561 -16.33 0.09 1.90
C GLU A 561 -17.84 0.39 1.86
N SER A 562 -18.51 0.15 0.72
CA SER A 562 -19.96 0.28 0.61
C SER A 562 -20.77 -0.68 1.49
N LYS A 563 -20.12 -1.69 2.08
CA LYS A 563 -20.73 -2.69 2.98
C LYS A 563 -20.35 -2.49 4.45
N LEU A 564 -19.36 -1.63 4.74
CA LEU A 564 -18.90 -1.28 6.10
C LEU A 564 -19.80 -0.22 6.73
#